data_AF-A0A964FM04-F1
#
_entry.id   AF-A0A964FM04-F1
#
_cell.length_a   1.000
_cell.length_b   1.000
_cell.length_c   1.000
_cell.angle_alpha   90.00
_cell.angle_beta   90.00
_cell.angle_gamma   90.00
#
_symmetry.space_group_name_H-M   'P 1'
#
loop_
_entity.id
_entity.type
_entity.pdbx_description
1 polymer ?
#
loop_
_entity_poly.entity_id
_entity_poly.type
_entity_poly.pdbx_seq_one_letter_code
_entity_poly.pdbx_strand_id
1 'polypeptide(L)'
;MKTDTIFYSLFQEFPSFFFELIDRPPDEAAAYEFTSREIKQLAFRIDGLFLPTTEEPEKPFYLAEVQFQPDADLYYRIFGELFLYLRQYKPSNPWRVVVIYPSRRIEHEQMLQFQELLTSQRVQRIYLDELPEAADRSLGVKVVKLVIEPAETAAEQARQSIAMARQQLSDPIVLRDLINLIETIIVYKLPQKSREEIAIMLNLSELRQTRFYQEVKQEGLEEGLEQGERQAKLEAIRRMIAFGMNLETIAQLLDLSLAFVRQTINKIQRESMSVSEQNIDSFIELLTQQRDLFSAAQLTELAQLIEPLSDESDVLSEAISSWAENYSVIQEAQSKLLEPLPPAKASETTAVSPGSSESQIGDRLNKQALKNAILL
;
A
#
# COMPACT_ATOMS: atom_id res chain seq x y z
N MET A 1 3.43 -20.87 -7.89
CA MET A 1 2.48 -20.13 -7.01
C MET A 1 3.27 -18.98 -6.41
N LYS A 2 2.78 -17.73 -6.43
CA LYS A 2 3.42 -16.65 -5.68
C LYS A 2 2.98 -16.77 -4.21
N THR A 3 3.54 -17.74 -3.51
CA THR A 3 3.24 -18.03 -2.10
C THR A 3 3.43 -16.79 -1.23
N ASP A 4 4.36 -15.94 -1.63
CA ASP A 4 4.67 -14.65 -1.03
C ASP A 4 3.44 -13.73 -0.96
N THR A 5 2.55 -13.76 -1.97
CA THR A 5 1.31 -12.98 -1.96
C THR A 5 0.33 -13.46 -0.90
N ILE A 6 0.26 -14.77 -0.64
CA ILE A 6 -0.62 -15.32 0.41
C ILE A 6 -0.12 -14.89 1.78
N PHE A 7 1.19 -14.96 2.03
CA PHE A 7 1.75 -14.53 3.31
C PHE A 7 1.64 -13.03 3.52
N TYR A 8 1.82 -12.24 2.46
CA TYR A 8 1.60 -10.80 2.53
C TYR A 8 0.16 -10.47 2.94
N SER A 9 -0.84 -11.06 2.25
CA SER A 9 -2.26 -10.88 2.62
C SER A 9 -2.55 -11.39 4.03
N LEU A 10 -1.97 -12.53 4.42
CA LEU A 10 -2.11 -13.10 5.76
C LEU A 10 -1.61 -12.14 6.85
N PHE A 11 -0.44 -11.56 6.68
CA PHE A 11 0.14 -10.64 7.67
C PHE A 11 -0.47 -9.25 7.63
N GLN A 12 -1.02 -8.84 6.49
CA GLN A 12 -1.78 -7.60 6.37
C GLN A 12 -3.13 -7.69 7.08
N GLU A 13 -3.87 -8.79 6.88
CA GLU A 13 -5.19 -8.99 7.49
C GLU A 13 -5.10 -9.49 8.95
N PHE A 14 -4.10 -10.33 9.26
CA PHE A 14 -3.87 -10.93 10.57
C PHE A 14 -2.44 -10.72 11.06
N PRO A 15 -2.04 -9.48 11.43
CA PRO A 15 -0.69 -9.19 11.90
C PRO A 15 -0.28 -10.02 13.13
N SER A 16 -1.23 -10.40 13.99
CA SER A 16 -1.00 -11.25 15.17
C SER A 16 -0.39 -12.60 14.82
N PHE A 17 -0.68 -13.16 13.64
CA PHE A 17 -0.14 -14.45 13.24
C PHE A 17 1.38 -14.41 13.01
N PHE A 18 1.93 -13.26 12.62
CA PHE A 18 3.37 -13.09 12.57
C PHE A 18 3.99 -13.19 13.96
N PHE A 19 3.38 -12.53 14.96
CA PHE A 19 3.86 -12.57 16.35
C PHE A 19 3.75 -13.96 16.96
N GLU A 20 2.65 -14.68 16.71
CA GLU A 20 2.52 -16.09 17.10
C GLU A 20 3.63 -16.95 16.47
N LEU A 21 3.96 -16.71 15.20
CA LEU A 21 4.98 -17.47 14.47
C LEU A 21 6.40 -17.25 15.04
N ILE A 22 6.70 -16.05 15.54
CA ILE A 22 8.00 -15.72 16.16
C ILE A 22 8.03 -15.99 17.67
N ASP A 23 7.05 -16.73 18.21
CA ASP A 23 6.88 -17.06 19.63
C ASP A 23 6.76 -15.80 20.53
N ARG A 24 5.96 -14.84 20.07
CA ARG A 24 5.58 -13.62 20.80
C ARG A 24 4.07 -13.60 21.09
N PRO A 25 3.64 -12.89 22.15
CA PRO A 25 2.22 -12.67 22.40
C PRO A 25 1.53 -12.02 21.19
N PRO A 26 0.38 -12.57 20.73
CA PRO A 26 -0.35 -12.03 19.57
C PRO A 26 -0.80 -10.57 19.78
N ASP A 27 -1.07 -10.18 21.03
CA ASP A 27 -1.48 -8.81 21.39
C ASP A 27 -0.40 -7.77 21.10
N GLU A 28 0.88 -8.17 20.96
CA GLU A 28 1.94 -7.25 20.55
C GLU A 28 1.64 -6.62 19.19
N ALA A 29 0.92 -7.33 18.30
CA ALA A 29 0.58 -6.85 16.96
C ALA A 29 -0.17 -5.51 16.96
N ALA A 30 -0.94 -5.19 18.00
CA ALA A 30 -1.65 -3.92 18.12
C ALA A 30 -0.69 -2.71 18.21
N ALA A 31 0.57 -2.93 18.59
CA ALA A 31 1.60 -1.91 18.65
C ALA A 31 2.41 -1.80 17.35
N TYR A 32 2.00 -2.47 16.27
CA TYR A 32 2.72 -2.51 15.01
C TYR A 32 1.83 -2.20 13.80
N GLU A 33 2.39 -1.50 12.83
CA GLU A 33 1.83 -1.33 11.49
C GLU A 33 2.57 -2.26 10.52
N PHE A 34 1.83 -3.13 9.84
CA PHE A 34 2.36 -3.87 8.69
C PHE A 34 2.28 -2.99 7.44
N THR A 35 3.43 -2.67 6.85
CA THR A 35 3.55 -1.64 5.83
C THR A 35 4.63 -1.97 4.81
N SER A 36 4.63 -1.21 3.73
CA SER A 36 5.62 -1.29 2.66
C SER A 36 6.30 0.06 2.48
N ARG A 37 7.63 0.09 2.31
CA ARG A 37 8.41 1.34 2.20
C ARG A 37 9.33 1.34 0.99
N GLU A 38 9.25 2.43 0.22
CA GLU A 38 10.06 2.64 -0.98
C GLU A 38 11.42 3.27 -0.66
N ILE A 39 12.46 2.72 -1.30
CA ILE A 39 13.82 3.24 -1.20
C ILE A 39 14.13 4.01 -2.49
N LYS A 40 14.03 5.34 -2.37
CA LYS A 40 13.99 6.29 -3.50
C LYS A 40 15.21 6.21 -4.43
N GLN A 41 16.40 5.90 -3.90
CA GLN A 41 17.63 5.89 -4.71
C GLN A 41 17.72 4.73 -5.69
N LEU A 42 16.93 3.66 -5.51
CA LEU A 42 17.04 2.43 -6.30
C LEU A 42 15.69 1.89 -6.79
N ALA A 43 14.58 2.62 -6.54
CA ALA A 43 13.22 2.27 -6.95
C ALA A 43 12.77 0.85 -6.56
N PHE A 44 13.30 0.31 -5.47
CA PHE A 44 12.80 -0.94 -4.87
C PHE A 44 12.02 -0.64 -3.60
N ARG A 45 11.23 -1.62 -3.19
CA ARG A 45 10.26 -1.49 -2.10
C ARG A 45 10.42 -2.68 -1.15
N ILE A 46 10.46 -2.41 0.14
CA ILE A 46 10.48 -3.45 1.17
C ILE A 46 9.03 -3.69 1.59
N ASP A 47 8.49 -4.86 1.26
CA ASP A 47 7.07 -5.16 1.41
C ASP A 47 6.72 -5.78 2.78
N GLY A 48 7.67 -6.40 3.48
CA GLY A 48 7.41 -7.11 4.73
C GLY A 48 7.78 -6.36 6.01
N LEU A 49 7.45 -5.07 6.17
CA LEU A 49 7.86 -4.31 7.36
C LEU A 49 6.77 -4.26 8.44
N PHE A 50 7.11 -4.67 9.66
CA PHE A 50 6.33 -4.37 10.87
C PHE A 50 7.03 -3.24 11.64
N LEU A 51 6.45 -2.05 11.61
CA LEU A 51 6.98 -0.87 12.30
C LEU A 51 6.22 -0.61 13.61
N PRO A 52 6.92 -0.37 14.74
CA PRO A 52 6.26 0.06 15.96
C PRO A 52 5.48 1.37 15.74
N THR A 53 4.25 1.45 16.24
CA THR A 53 3.41 2.66 16.18
C THR A 53 3.69 3.63 17.34
N THR A 54 4.37 3.14 18.38
CA THR A 54 4.77 3.89 19.57
C THR A 54 6.26 4.24 19.52
N GLU A 55 6.63 5.44 19.98
CA GLU A 55 8.04 5.86 20.15
C GLU A 55 8.71 5.17 21.35
N GLU A 56 8.73 3.85 21.35
CA GLU A 56 9.41 3.02 22.34
C GLU A 56 10.75 2.54 21.75
N PRO A 57 11.90 3.12 22.16
CA PRO A 57 13.18 2.90 21.50
C PRO A 57 13.70 1.46 21.63
N GLU A 58 13.23 0.68 22.60
CA GLU A 58 13.65 -0.72 22.77
C GLU A 58 12.85 -1.71 21.90
N LYS A 59 11.68 -1.31 21.39
CA LYS A 59 10.86 -2.18 20.53
C LYS A 59 11.50 -2.28 19.16
N PRO A 60 11.81 -3.50 18.66
CA PRO A 60 12.38 -3.64 17.34
C PRO A 60 11.33 -3.44 16.26
N PHE A 61 11.74 -2.98 15.08
CA PHE A 61 10.97 -3.21 13.86
C PHE A 61 11.39 -4.55 13.23
N TYR A 62 10.48 -5.20 12.51
CA TYR A 62 10.73 -6.47 11.85
C TYR A 62 10.68 -6.33 10.34
N LEU A 63 11.64 -6.94 9.65
CA LEU A 63 11.57 -7.25 8.22
C LEU A 63 11.28 -8.74 8.09
N ALA A 64 10.08 -9.07 7.61
CA ALA A 64 9.62 -10.43 7.36
C ALA A 64 9.77 -10.76 5.87
N GLU A 65 10.61 -11.76 5.55
CA GLU A 65 10.79 -12.28 4.20
C GLU A 65 10.32 -13.73 4.15
N VAL A 66 9.55 -14.08 3.11
CA VAL A 66 9.03 -15.43 2.90
C VAL A 66 9.72 -16.01 1.68
N GLN A 67 10.39 -17.16 1.86
CA GLN A 67 11.16 -17.77 0.78
C GLN A 67 10.79 -19.25 0.59
N PHE A 68 10.04 -19.52 -0.48
CA PHE A 68 9.58 -20.88 -0.82
C PHE A 68 10.36 -21.55 -1.96
N GLN A 69 11.26 -20.82 -2.62
CA GLN A 69 12.13 -21.33 -3.67
C GLN A 69 13.60 -21.11 -3.27
N PRO A 70 14.54 -21.96 -3.67
CA PRO A 70 15.96 -21.66 -3.43
C PRO A 70 16.35 -20.35 -4.12
N ASP A 71 16.98 -19.44 -3.38
CA ASP A 71 17.51 -18.18 -3.87
C ASP A 71 18.91 -17.97 -3.28
N ALA A 72 19.92 -18.03 -4.14
CA ALA A 72 21.31 -17.89 -3.73
C ALA A 72 21.66 -16.47 -3.29
N ASP A 73 20.89 -15.48 -3.76
CA ASP A 73 21.13 -14.05 -3.54
C ASP A 73 20.23 -13.49 -2.43
N LEU A 74 19.38 -14.30 -1.81
CA LEU A 74 18.39 -13.87 -0.81
C LEU A 74 19.00 -13.00 0.29
N TYR A 75 20.06 -13.48 0.96
CA TYR A 75 20.66 -12.73 2.07
C TYR A 75 21.40 -11.48 1.59
N TYR A 76 21.98 -11.49 0.39
CA TYR A 76 22.55 -10.29 -0.23
C TYR A 76 21.46 -9.23 -0.47
N ARG A 77 20.31 -9.67 -0.98
CA ARG A 77 19.12 -8.83 -1.19
C ARG A 77 18.60 -8.28 0.14
N ILE A 78 18.22 -9.13 1.09
CA ILE A 78 17.67 -8.71 2.39
C ILE A 78 18.60 -7.72 3.11
N PHE A 79 19.89 -8.03 3.22
CA PHE A 79 20.81 -7.16 3.96
C PHE A 79 21.13 -5.87 3.20
N GLY A 80 21.23 -5.94 1.87
CA GLY A 80 21.33 -4.74 1.03
C GLY A 80 20.14 -3.81 1.24
N GLU A 81 18.93 -4.34 1.13
CA GLU A 81 17.68 -3.62 1.33
C GLU A 81 17.58 -3.04 2.75
N LEU A 82 17.88 -3.84 3.78
CA LEU A 82 17.89 -3.40 5.18
C LEU A 82 18.87 -2.24 5.43
N PHE A 83 20.13 -2.35 4.97
CA PHE A 83 21.10 -1.30 5.23
C PHE A 83 20.80 -0.02 4.44
N LEU A 84 20.20 -0.15 3.25
CA LEU A 84 19.70 1.00 2.50
C LEU A 84 18.51 1.66 3.21
N TYR A 85 17.60 0.87 3.78
CA TYR A 85 16.50 1.36 4.61
C TYR A 85 17.03 2.14 5.82
N LEU A 86 17.96 1.55 6.57
CA LEU A 86 18.58 2.19 7.75
C LEU A 86 19.29 3.50 7.37
N ARG A 87 19.97 3.54 6.22
CA ARG A 87 20.64 4.75 5.73
C ARG A 87 19.64 5.86 5.37
N GLN A 88 18.52 5.51 4.74
CA GLN A 88 17.51 6.47 4.29
C GLN A 88 16.67 7.00 5.45
N TYR A 89 16.18 6.12 6.32
CA TYR A 89 15.18 6.44 7.35
C TYR A 89 15.76 6.65 8.75
N LYS A 90 16.95 6.12 9.05
CA LYS A 90 17.64 6.23 10.34
C LYS A 90 16.71 6.00 11.56
N PRO A 91 16.02 4.85 11.62
CA PRO A 91 14.99 4.62 12.62
C PRO A 91 15.54 4.62 14.05
N SER A 92 14.67 5.03 14.97
CA SER A 92 14.70 4.85 16.43
C SER A 92 15.17 3.50 16.94
N ASN A 93 14.58 2.52 16.28
CA ASN A 93 14.29 1.21 16.82
C ASN A 93 15.35 0.20 16.38
N PRO A 94 15.68 -0.79 17.23
CA PRO A 94 16.44 -1.94 16.82
C PRO A 94 15.78 -2.62 15.61
N TRP A 95 16.58 -3.22 14.74
CA TRP A 95 16.05 -4.03 13.65
C TRP A 95 16.12 -5.53 13.99
N ARG A 96 15.16 -6.28 13.47
CA ARG A 96 15.15 -7.74 13.38
C ARG A 96 14.72 -8.18 11.99
N VAL A 97 15.30 -9.26 11.50
CA VAL A 97 14.92 -9.94 10.26
C VAL A 97 14.33 -11.30 10.62
N VAL A 98 13.21 -11.63 10.00
CA VAL A 98 12.57 -12.94 10.12
C VAL A 98 12.46 -13.52 8.72
N VAL A 99 13.10 -14.67 8.49
CA VAL A 99 13.01 -15.39 7.22
C VAL A 99 12.21 -16.66 7.42
N ILE A 100 11.13 -16.81 6.65
CA ILE A 100 10.18 -17.92 6.75
C ILE A 100 10.41 -18.85 5.55
N TYR A 101 10.77 -20.10 5.84
CA TYR A 101 11.00 -21.15 4.87
C TYR A 101 9.99 -22.29 5.05
N PRO A 102 9.61 -22.98 3.97
CA PRO A 102 8.80 -24.19 4.10
C PRO A 102 9.59 -25.33 4.75
N SER A 103 10.90 -25.42 4.48
CA SER A 103 11.83 -26.35 5.11
C SER A 103 13.27 -25.88 5.00
N ARG A 104 14.14 -26.39 5.87
CA ARG A 104 15.59 -26.07 5.86
C ARG A 104 16.29 -26.34 4.54
N ARG A 105 15.76 -27.28 3.74
CA ARG A 105 16.33 -27.64 2.43
C ARG A 105 16.24 -26.52 1.39
N ILE A 106 15.35 -25.55 1.59
CA ILE A 106 15.19 -24.40 0.69
C ILE A 106 16.19 -23.31 1.00
N GLU A 107 16.62 -23.18 2.26
CA GLU A 107 17.62 -22.18 2.65
C GLU A 107 18.95 -22.47 1.95
N HIS A 108 19.48 -21.43 1.31
CA HIS A 108 20.85 -21.41 0.83
C HIS A 108 21.71 -20.64 1.84
N GLU A 109 22.35 -21.38 2.76
CA GLU A 109 23.14 -20.76 3.82
C GLU A 109 24.40 -20.07 3.26
N GLN A 110 24.43 -18.73 3.33
CA GLN A 110 25.57 -17.90 2.95
C GLN A 110 26.45 -17.58 4.17
N MET A 111 26.94 -18.64 4.84
CA MET A 111 27.69 -18.50 6.10
C MET A 111 29.05 -17.81 5.92
N LEU A 112 29.64 -17.77 4.73
CA LEU A 112 30.95 -17.13 4.55
C LEU A 112 30.87 -15.60 4.67
N GLN A 113 29.81 -14.99 4.15
CA GLN A 113 29.67 -13.53 4.06
C GLN A 113 28.82 -12.94 5.19
N PHE A 114 27.91 -13.74 5.75
CA PHE A 114 26.90 -13.24 6.70
C PHE A 114 26.88 -14.00 8.03
N GLN A 115 27.94 -14.75 8.36
CA GLN A 115 28.01 -15.58 9.57
C GLN A 115 27.56 -14.83 10.83
N GLU A 116 28.10 -13.63 11.03
CA GLU A 116 27.88 -12.81 12.22
C GLU A 116 26.42 -12.36 12.32
N LEU A 117 25.80 -12.01 11.19
CA LEU A 117 24.39 -11.60 11.14
C LEU A 117 23.47 -12.81 11.37
N LEU A 118 23.73 -13.93 10.69
CA LEU A 118 22.91 -15.15 10.75
C LEU A 118 23.01 -15.90 12.09
N THR A 119 24.12 -15.70 12.82
CA THR A 119 24.33 -16.25 14.17
C THR A 119 23.86 -15.30 15.27
N SER A 120 23.60 -14.03 14.94
CA SER A 120 23.08 -13.05 15.90
C SER A 120 21.62 -13.33 16.27
N GLN A 121 21.16 -12.76 17.39
CA GLN A 121 19.74 -12.77 17.77
C GLN A 121 18.87 -11.81 16.93
N ARG A 122 19.45 -11.15 15.91
CA ARG A 122 18.71 -10.22 15.03
C ARG A 122 18.12 -10.91 13.81
N VAL A 123 18.58 -12.09 13.44
CA VAL A 123 18.06 -12.86 12.31
C VAL A 123 17.44 -14.15 12.82
N GLN A 124 16.12 -14.27 12.69
CA GLN A 124 15.38 -15.48 13.04
C GLN A 124 15.01 -16.21 11.75
N ARG A 125 15.36 -17.49 11.68
CA ARG A 125 15.03 -18.39 10.57
C ARG A 125 13.97 -19.36 11.06
N ILE A 126 12.84 -19.37 10.39
CA ILE A 126 11.68 -20.18 10.74
C ILE A 126 11.48 -21.20 9.63
N TYR A 127 11.52 -22.48 9.99
CA TYR A 127 11.21 -23.58 9.07
C TYR A 127 9.86 -24.16 9.48
N LEU A 128 8.88 -24.04 8.60
CA LEU A 128 7.49 -24.37 8.92
C LEU A 128 7.29 -25.86 9.21
N ASP A 129 8.11 -26.74 8.65
CA ASP A 129 8.13 -28.18 8.90
C ASP A 129 8.85 -28.58 10.20
N GLU A 130 9.58 -27.65 10.84
CA GLU A 130 10.32 -27.87 12.08
C GLU A 130 9.65 -27.20 13.31
N LEU A 131 8.48 -26.57 13.14
CA LEU A 131 7.77 -25.92 14.24
C LEU A 131 7.33 -26.95 15.32
N PRO A 132 7.51 -26.63 16.62
CA PRO A 132 7.21 -27.57 17.69
C PRO A 132 5.71 -27.87 17.76
N GLU A 133 5.32 -29.08 18.19
CA GLU A 133 3.91 -29.48 18.33
C GLU A 133 3.11 -28.54 19.24
N ALA A 134 3.77 -27.92 20.23
CA ALA A 134 3.14 -26.93 21.10
C ALA A 134 2.64 -25.69 20.33
N ALA A 135 3.27 -25.35 19.21
CA ALA A 135 2.87 -24.24 18.35
C ALA A 135 1.55 -24.52 17.60
N ASP A 136 1.13 -25.78 17.47
CA ASP A 136 -0.18 -26.13 16.87
C ASP A 136 -1.38 -25.73 17.76
N ARG A 137 -1.12 -25.17 18.95
CA ARG A 137 -2.14 -24.52 19.78
C ARG A 137 -2.49 -23.11 19.30
N SER A 138 -1.59 -22.47 18.55
CA SER A 138 -1.80 -21.16 17.96
C SER A 138 -2.59 -21.29 16.66
N LEU A 139 -3.61 -20.45 16.51
CA LEU A 139 -4.43 -20.41 15.30
C LEU A 139 -3.60 -19.90 14.12
N GLY A 140 -2.78 -18.86 14.31
CA GLY A 140 -1.92 -18.30 13.28
C GLY A 140 -0.92 -19.30 12.74
N VAL A 141 -0.22 -20.02 13.64
CA VAL A 141 0.73 -21.06 13.25
C VAL A 141 0.03 -22.18 12.48
N LYS A 142 -1.14 -22.63 12.93
CA LYS A 142 -1.93 -23.64 12.19
C LYS A 142 -2.29 -23.18 10.77
N VAL A 143 -2.73 -21.93 10.61
CA VAL A 143 -3.08 -21.37 9.31
C VAL A 143 -1.87 -21.22 8.41
N VAL A 144 -0.73 -20.77 8.94
CA VAL A 144 0.54 -20.69 8.21
C VAL A 144 1.00 -22.08 7.74
N LYS A 145 0.90 -23.10 8.59
CA LYS A 145 1.29 -24.49 8.25
C LYS A 145 0.44 -25.07 7.12
N LEU A 146 -0.80 -24.62 6.93
CA LEU A 146 -1.64 -25.07 5.79
C LEU A 146 -0.97 -24.83 4.44
N VAL A 147 -0.08 -23.84 4.31
CA VAL A 147 0.62 -23.57 3.06
C VAL A 147 1.55 -24.74 2.67
N ILE A 148 2.21 -25.37 3.65
CA ILE A 148 3.13 -26.50 3.42
C ILE A 148 2.47 -27.87 3.60
N GLU A 149 1.27 -27.93 4.18
CA GLU A 149 0.55 -29.18 4.47
C GLU A 149 0.32 -30.04 3.20
N PRO A 150 0.53 -31.37 3.21
CA PRO A 150 0.24 -32.22 2.05
C PRO A 150 -1.21 -32.09 1.55
N ALA A 151 -1.43 -32.26 0.24
CA ALA A 151 -2.75 -32.08 -0.37
C ALA A 151 -3.81 -33.05 0.20
N GLU A 152 -3.37 -34.24 0.62
CA GLU A 152 -4.18 -35.31 1.18
C GLU A 152 -4.77 -34.94 2.55
N THR A 153 -4.01 -34.20 3.37
CA THR A 153 -4.38 -33.81 4.75
C THR A 153 -4.82 -32.36 4.86
N ALA A 154 -4.53 -31.52 3.86
CA ALA A 154 -4.82 -30.08 3.86
C ALA A 154 -6.29 -29.75 4.16
N ALA A 155 -7.24 -30.48 3.58
CA ALA A 155 -8.66 -30.24 3.82
C ALA A 155 -9.07 -30.54 5.27
N GLU A 156 -8.47 -31.56 5.88
CA GLU A 156 -8.71 -31.89 7.28
C GLU A 156 -8.12 -30.83 8.21
N GLN A 157 -6.87 -30.44 7.98
CA GLN A 157 -6.23 -29.39 8.77
C GLN A 157 -6.96 -28.05 8.64
N ALA A 158 -7.42 -27.69 7.44
CA ALA A 158 -8.22 -26.48 7.23
C ALA A 158 -9.53 -26.51 8.01
N ARG A 159 -10.24 -27.66 8.06
CA ARG A 159 -11.44 -27.80 8.91
C ARG A 159 -11.12 -27.61 10.39
N GLN A 160 -9.99 -28.13 10.86
CA GLN A 160 -9.57 -27.95 12.25
C GLN A 160 -9.24 -26.47 12.55
N SER A 161 -8.55 -25.77 11.63
CA SER A 161 -8.27 -24.33 11.75
C SER A 161 -9.55 -23.50 11.77
N ILE A 162 -10.53 -23.83 10.92
CA ILE A 162 -11.84 -23.16 10.92
C ILE A 162 -12.59 -23.41 12.23
N ALA A 163 -12.57 -24.64 12.75
CA ALA A 163 -13.21 -24.97 14.02
C ALA A 163 -12.58 -24.20 15.20
N MET A 164 -11.25 -24.09 15.22
CA MET A 164 -10.51 -23.31 16.21
C MET A 164 -10.80 -21.81 16.08
N ALA A 165 -10.82 -21.28 14.85
CA ALA A 165 -11.18 -19.89 14.58
C ALA A 165 -12.58 -19.54 15.12
N ARG A 166 -13.58 -20.40 14.90
CA ARG A 166 -14.94 -20.22 15.43
C ARG A 166 -15.02 -20.20 16.96
N GLN A 167 -14.05 -20.81 17.65
CA GLN A 167 -14.00 -20.83 19.11
C GLN A 167 -13.26 -19.62 19.69
N GLN A 168 -12.23 -19.14 18.99
CA GLN A 168 -11.33 -18.08 19.48
C GLN A 168 -11.75 -16.68 19.03
N LEU A 169 -12.34 -16.55 17.84
CA LEU A 169 -12.74 -15.27 17.26
C LEU A 169 -14.20 -14.98 17.58
N SER A 170 -14.45 -13.83 18.22
CA SER A 170 -15.81 -13.35 18.52
C SER A 170 -16.37 -12.42 17.43
N ASP A 171 -15.49 -11.77 16.66
CA ASP A 171 -15.89 -10.85 15.59
C ASP A 171 -16.28 -11.64 14.32
N PRO A 172 -17.55 -11.54 13.85
CA PRO A 172 -18.00 -12.23 12.65
C PRO A 172 -17.26 -11.83 11.36
N ILE A 173 -16.78 -10.59 11.26
CA ILE A 173 -16.06 -10.08 10.08
C ILE A 173 -14.67 -10.72 10.03
N VAL A 174 -13.92 -10.63 11.13
CA VAL A 174 -12.58 -11.21 11.26
C VAL A 174 -12.61 -12.74 11.06
N LEU A 175 -13.61 -13.41 11.62
CA LEU A 175 -13.80 -14.86 11.43
C LEU A 175 -14.04 -15.21 9.96
N ARG A 176 -14.87 -14.43 9.25
CA ARG A 176 -15.14 -14.62 7.83
C ARG A 176 -13.88 -14.45 6.99
N ASP A 177 -13.12 -13.40 7.24
CA ASP A 177 -11.90 -13.09 6.48
C ASP A 177 -10.87 -14.20 6.64
N LEU A 178 -10.73 -14.72 7.87
CA LEU A 178 -9.86 -15.85 8.12
C LEU A 178 -10.32 -17.11 7.38
N ILE A 179 -11.63 -17.39 7.38
CA ILE A 179 -12.20 -18.52 6.65
C ILE A 179 -11.96 -18.37 5.14
N ASN A 180 -12.12 -17.16 4.57
CA ASN A 180 -11.86 -16.89 3.16
C ASN A 180 -10.39 -17.08 2.80
N LEU A 181 -9.48 -16.70 3.70
CA LEU A 181 -8.05 -16.90 3.53
C LEU A 181 -7.69 -18.39 3.58
N ILE A 182 -8.23 -19.14 4.55
CA ILE A 182 -8.08 -20.60 4.62
C ILE A 182 -8.64 -21.26 3.35
N GLU A 183 -9.82 -20.86 2.88
CA GLU A 183 -10.39 -21.37 1.61
C GLU A 183 -9.44 -21.09 0.45
N THR A 184 -8.88 -19.88 0.38
CA THR A 184 -7.96 -19.46 -0.68
C THR A 184 -6.68 -20.30 -0.67
N ILE A 185 -6.08 -20.56 0.50
CA ILE A 185 -4.94 -21.47 0.64
C ILE A 185 -5.27 -22.86 0.08
N ILE A 186 -6.47 -23.39 0.39
CA ILE A 186 -6.91 -24.71 -0.07
C ILE A 186 -7.21 -24.73 -1.58
N VAL A 187 -7.80 -23.67 -2.15
CA VAL A 187 -7.98 -23.52 -3.60
C VAL A 187 -6.66 -23.60 -4.34
N TYR A 188 -5.64 -22.91 -3.83
CA TYR A 188 -4.32 -22.97 -4.43
C TYR A 188 -3.65 -24.34 -4.30
N LYS A 189 -3.87 -25.03 -3.18
CA LYS A 189 -3.29 -26.35 -2.95
C LYS A 189 -4.03 -27.47 -3.71
N LEU A 190 -5.32 -27.30 -4.00
CA LEU A 190 -6.16 -28.25 -4.71
C LEU A 190 -6.71 -27.66 -6.02
N PRO A 191 -5.85 -27.31 -7.00
CA PRO A 191 -6.26 -26.56 -8.20
C PRO A 191 -7.21 -27.34 -9.12
N GLN A 192 -7.33 -28.65 -8.94
CA GLN A 192 -8.25 -29.51 -9.70
C GLN A 192 -9.67 -29.51 -9.14
N LYS A 193 -9.92 -28.85 -8.01
CA LYS A 193 -11.25 -28.76 -7.38
C LYS A 193 -11.86 -27.40 -7.60
N SER A 194 -13.17 -27.36 -7.81
CA SER A 194 -13.91 -26.11 -7.89
C SER A 194 -13.99 -25.45 -6.49
N ARG A 195 -14.24 -24.13 -6.46
CA ARG A 195 -14.47 -23.42 -5.20
C ARG A 195 -15.70 -23.94 -4.45
N GLU A 196 -16.72 -24.42 -5.17
CA GLU A 196 -17.90 -25.06 -4.57
C GLU A 196 -17.54 -26.39 -3.91
N GLU A 197 -16.76 -27.23 -4.60
CA GLU A 197 -16.29 -28.50 -4.04
C GLU A 197 -15.45 -28.29 -2.78
N ILE A 198 -14.57 -27.28 -2.79
CA ILE A 198 -13.76 -26.91 -1.63
C ILE A 198 -14.64 -26.40 -0.49
N ALA A 199 -15.62 -25.54 -0.76
CA ALA A 199 -16.54 -25.06 0.26
C ALA A 199 -17.31 -26.21 0.93
N ILE A 200 -17.73 -27.22 0.17
CA ILE A 200 -18.36 -28.42 0.71
C ILE A 200 -17.35 -29.20 1.58
N MET A 201 -16.13 -29.43 1.09
CA MET A 201 -15.08 -30.15 1.83
C MET A 201 -14.70 -29.47 3.16
N LEU A 202 -14.81 -28.15 3.23
CA LEU A 202 -14.52 -27.34 4.40
C LEU A 202 -15.75 -27.10 5.30
N ASN A 203 -16.91 -27.70 4.98
CA ASN A 203 -18.18 -27.49 5.70
C ASN A 203 -18.60 -26.00 5.78
N LEU A 204 -18.38 -25.26 4.68
CA LEU A 204 -18.70 -23.83 4.55
C LEU A 204 -20.05 -23.56 3.87
N SER A 205 -20.75 -24.61 3.45
CA SER A 205 -22.02 -24.50 2.71
C SER A 205 -23.09 -23.72 3.47
N GLU A 206 -23.20 -23.91 4.78
CA GLU A 206 -24.16 -23.17 5.62
C GLU A 206 -23.76 -21.70 5.81
N LEU A 207 -22.46 -21.41 5.93
CA LEU A 207 -21.95 -20.03 6.05
C LEU A 207 -22.25 -19.21 4.79
N ARG A 208 -22.06 -19.77 3.60
CA ARG A 208 -22.37 -19.11 2.31
C ARG A 208 -23.86 -18.82 2.12
N GLN A 209 -24.73 -19.52 2.85
CA GLN A 209 -26.18 -19.30 2.82
C GLN A 209 -26.65 -18.24 3.81
N THR A 210 -25.80 -17.78 4.73
CA THR A 210 -26.17 -16.68 5.63
C THR A 210 -26.32 -15.39 4.83
N ARG A 211 -27.44 -14.67 5.01
CA ARG A 211 -27.70 -13.39 4.31
C ARG A 211 -26.56 -12.40 4.49
N PHE A 212 -26.00 -12.33 5.70
CA PHE A 212 -24.83 -11.52 6.02
C PHE A 212 -23.61 -11.86 5.15
N TYR A 213 -23.32 -13.14 4.90
CA TYR A 213 -22.18 -13.51 4.04
C TYR A 213 -22.40 -13.14 2.57
N GLN A 214 -23.66 -13.16 2.10
CA GLN A 214 -23.99 -12.75 0.73
C GLN A 214 -23.92 -11.23 0.58
N GLU A 215 -24.48 -10.49 1.54
CA GLU A 215 -24.50 -9.02 1.55
C GLU A 215 -23.09 -8.45 1.61
N VAL A 216 -22.24 -8.89 2.55
CA VAL A 216 -20.89 -8.30 2.67
C VAL A 216 -19.93 -8.82 1.57
N LYS A 217 -20.16 -10.01 1.01
CA LYS A 217 -19.42 -10.46 -0.18
C LYS A 217 -19.80 -9.63 -1.41
N GLN A 218 -21.08 -9.27 -1.52
CA GLN A 218 -21.56 -8.42 -2.60
C GLN A 218 -21.06 -6.99 -2.44
N GLU A 219 -21.08 -6.44 -1.22
CA GLU A 219 -20.50 -5.13 -0.90
C GLU A 219 -18.99 -5.09 -1.19
N GLY A 220 -18.22 -6.08 -0.75
CA GLY A 220 -16.78 -6.15 -1.07
C GLY A 220 -16.46 -6.39 -2.56
N LEU A 221 -17.37 -7.06 -3.30
CA LEU A 221 -17.25 -7.20 -4.75
C LEU A 221 -17.61 -5.89 -5.46
N GLU A 222 -18.64 -5.19 -5.01
CA GLU A 222 -19.06 -3.89 -5.52
C GLU A 222 -17.97 -2.84 -5.26
N GLU A 223 -17.45 -2.74 -4.04
CA GLU A 223 -16.29 -1.89 -3.70
C GLU A 223 -15.05 -2.25 -4.52
N GLY A 224 -14.75 -3.55 -4.68
CA GLY A 224 -13.62 -4.02 -5.48
C GLY A 224 -13.77 -3.74 -6.97
N LEU A 225 -14.99 -3.84 -7.51
CA LEU A 225 -15.31 -3.48 -8.89
C LEU A 225 -15.24 -1.97 -9.11
N GLU A 226 -15.79 -1.17 -8.20
CA GLU A 226 -15.71 0.29 -8.27
C GLU A 226 -14.27 0.79 -8.15
N GLN A 227 -13.48 0.25 -7.21
CA GLN A 227 -12.06 0.57 -7.09
C GLN A 227 -11.28 0.12 -8.33
N GLY A 228 -11.56 -1.07 -8.86
CA GLY A 228 -10.95 -1.60 -10.08
C GLY A 228 -11.28 -0.77 -11.32
N GLU A 229 -12.53 -0.36 -11.47
CA GLU A 229 -13.00 0.51 -12.55
C GLU A 229 -12.38 1.90 -12.44
N ARG A 230 -12.36 2.48 -11.24
CA ARG A 230 -11.72 3.77 -10.98
C ARG A 230 -10.23 3.74 -11.31
N GLN A 231 -9.51 2.69 -10.89
CA GLN A 231 -8.10 2.51 -11.23
C GLN A 231 -7.90 2.32 -12.74
N ALA A 232 -8.74 1.53 -13.40
CA ALA A 232 -8.64 1.29 -14.84
C ALA A 232 -8.87 2.59 -15.65
N LYS A 233 -9.84 3.41 -15.25
CA LYS A 233 -10.11 4.72 -15.85
C LYS A 233 -8.94 5.68 -15.64
N LEU A 234 -8.38 5.75 -14.42
CA LEU A 234 -7.20 6.59 -14.14
C LEU A 234 -5.98 6.17 -14.98
N GLU A 235 -5.71 4.87 -15.07
CA GLU A 235 -4.61 4.33 -15.88
C GLU A 235 -4.83 4.60 -17.38
N ALA A 236 -6.06 4.48 -17.87
CA ALA A 236 -6.42 4.82 -19.24
C ALA A 236 -6.18 6.31 -19.53
N ILE A 237 -6.58 7.21 -18.61
CA ILE A 237 -6.31 8.65 -18.71
C ILE A 237 -4.80 8.90 -18.79
N ARG A 238 -3.99 8.32 -17.89
CA ARG A 238 -2.52 8.46 -17.90
C ARG A 238 -1.92 8.08 -19.26
N ARG A 239 -2.33 6.93 -19.81
CA ARG A 239 -1.84 6.45 -21.11
C ARG A 239 -2.28 7.36 -22.25
N MET A 240 -3.55 7.76 -22.31
CA MET A 240 -4.08 8.59 -23.39
C MET A 240 -3.39 9.96 -23.45
N ILE A 241 -3.06 10.56 -22.31
CA ILE A 241 -2.27 11.80 -22.25
C ILE A 241 -0.84 11.58 -22.75
N ALA A 242 -0.20 10.47 -22.36
CA ALA A 242 1.13 10.13 -22.82
C ALA A 242 1.19 9.97 -24.36
N PHE A 243 0.08 9.54 -24.97
CA PHE A 243 -0.11 9.48 -26.42
C PHE A 243 -0.61 10.81 -27.05
N GLY A 244 -0.66 11.90 -26.29
CA GLY A 244 -0.97 13.25 -26.80
C GLY A 244 -2.46 13.48 -27.10
N MET A 245 -3.37 12.70 -26.52
CA MET A 245 -4.81 12.87 -26.71
C MET A 245 -5.33 14.12 -25.96
N ASN A 246 -6.27 14.84 -26.57
CA ASN A 246 -6.92 16.01 -25.95
C ASN A 246 -8.00 15.60 -24.93
N LEU A 247 -8.34 16.54 -24.03
CA LEU A 247 -9.25 16.34 -22.91
C LEU A 247 -10.64 15.89 -23.35
N GLU A 248 -11.15 16.49 -24.42
CA GLU A 248 -12.49 16.24 -24.96
C GLU A 248 -12.61 14.81 -25.50
N THR A 249 -11.57 14.33 -26.18
CA THR A 249 -11.52 12.96 -26.71
C THR A 249 -11.38 11.95 -25.58
N ILE A 250 -10.58 12.23 -24.55
CA ILE A 250 -10.45 11.37 -23.37
C ILE A 250 -11.80 11.26 -22.64
N ALA A 251 -12.47 12.40 -22.41
CA ALA A 251 -13.78 12.46 -21.79
C ALA A 251 -14.81 11.64 -22.57
N GLN A 252 -14.82 11.76 -23.90
CA GLN A 252 -15.73 11.01 -24.76
C GLN A 252 -15.43 9.50 -24.79
N LEU A 253 -14.17 9.10 -24.87
CA LEU A 253 -13.79 7.68 -24.96
C LEU A 253 -14.02 6.91 -23.66
N LEU A 254 -13.92 7.60 -22.52
CA LEU A 254 -14.08 6.99 -21.20
C LEU A 254 -15.47 7.24 -20.59
N ASP A 255 -16.36 7.91 -21.32
CA ASP A 255 -17.68 8.35 -20.86
C ASP A 255 -17.61 9.09 -19.51
N LEU A 256 -16.70 10.07 -19.45
CA LEU A 256 -16.41 10.89 -18.27
C LEU A 256 -16.77 12.35 -18.52
N SER A 257 -17.05 13.09 -17.45
CA SER A 257 -17.23 14.54 -17.56
C SER A 257 -15.90 15.22 -17.88
N LEU A 258 -15.93 16.26 -18.71
CA LEU A 258 -14.75 17.04 -19.06
C LEU A 258 -14.08 17.63 -17.81
N ALA A 259 -14.88 18.04 -16.82
CA ALA A 259 -14.40 18.55 -15.54
C ALA A 259 -13.59 17.49 -14.77
N PHE A 260 -14.08 16.25 -14.72
CA PHE A 260 -13.39 15.15 -14.05
C PHE A 260 -12.06 14.80 -14.74
N VAL A 261 -12.06 14.72 -16.07
CA VAL A 261 -10.84 14.47 -16.85
C VAL A 261 -9.82 15.58 -16.64
N ARG A 262 -10.24 16.84 -16.69
CA ARG A 262 -9.37 18.00 -16.44
C ARG A 262 -8.76 17.97 -15.03
N GLN A 263 -9.57 17.73 -14.00
CA GLN A 263 -9.10 17.64 -12.62
C GLN A 263 -8.10 16.49 -12.44
N THR A 264 -8.38 15.33 -13.03
CA THR A 264 -7.50 14.16 -12.98
C THR A 264 -6.14 14.47 -13.62
N ILE A 265 -6.14 15.21 -14.73
CA ILE A 265 -4.91 15.58 -15.45
C ILE A 265 -4.07 16.57 -14.67
N ASN A 266 -4.71 17.58 -14.08
CA ASN A 266 -4.04 18.51 -13.18
C ASN A 266 -3.37 17.76 -12.01
N LYS A 267 -4.09 16.79 -11.41
CA LYS A 267 -3.51 15.94 -10.35
C LYS A 267 -2.33 15.10 -10.86
N ILE A 268 -2.41 14.49 -12.03
CA ILE A 268 -1.30 13.73 -12.63
C ILE A 268 -0.08 14.63 -12.88
N GLN A 269 -0.27 15.85 -13.39
CA GLN A 269 0.82 16.79 -13.64
C GLN A 269 1.50 17.24 -12.35
N ARG A 270 0.72 17.42 -11.27
CA ARG A 270 1.25 17.77 -9.94
C ARG A 270 2.16 16.72 -9.34
N GLU A 271 2.00 15.44 -9.68
CA GLU A 271 2.88 14.37 -9.17
C GLU A 271 4.35 14.59 -9.52
N SER A 272 4.64 15.30 -10.61
CA SER A 272 6.01 15.66 -11.02
C SER A 272 6.56 16.98 -10.45
N MET A 273 5.73 17.76 -9.75
CA MET A 273 6.10 19.07 -9.20
C MET A 273 6.69 18.97 -7.79
N SER A 274 7.51 19.95 -7.39
CA SER A 274 7.92 20.14 -5.99
C SER A 274 6.72 20.48 -5.09
N VAL A 275 6.84 20.29 -3.78
CA VAL A 275 5.77 20.60 -2.81
C VAL A 275 5.30 22.05 -2.96
N SER A 276 6.24 22.98 -3.13
CA SER A 276 5.94 24.40 -3.30
C SER A 276 5.20 24.70 -4.59
N GLU A 277 5.57 24.05 -5.69
CA GLU A 277 4.88 24.16 -6.97
C GLU A 277 3.48 23.53 -6.93
N GLN A 278 3.31 22.37 -6.28
CA GLN A 278 1.99 21.75 -6.09
C GLN A 278 1.05 22.66 -5.30
N ASN A 279 1.58 23.32 -4.27
CA ASN A 279 0.82 24.28 -3.47
C ASN A 279 0.36 25.46 -4.33
N ILE A 280 1.27 26.10 -5.07
CA ILE A 280 0.95 27.23 -5.96
C ILE A 280 -0.05 26.82 -7.04
N ASP A 281 0.16 25.68 -7.72
CA ASP A 281 -0.70 25.23 -8.81
C ASP A 281 -2.11 24.86 -8.32
N SER A 282 -2.23 24.16 -7.19
CA SER A 282 -3.54 23.85 -6.58
C SER A 282 -4.29 25.12 -6.17
N PHE A 283 -3.58 26.13 -5.69
CA PHE A 283 -4.16 27.41 -5.30
C PHE A 283 -4.63 28.23 -6.51
N ILE A 284 -3.86 28.24 -7.60
CA ILE A 284 -4.26 28.83 -8.88
C ILE A 284 -5.49 28.10 -9.45
N GLU A 285 -5.53 26.76 -9.38
CA GLU A 285 -6.71 26.00 -9.78
C GLU A 285 -7.94 26.42 -8.95
N LEU A 286 -7.77 26.60 -7.64
CA LEU A 286 -8.86 27.04 -6.76
C LEU A 286 -9.37 28.44 -7.16
N LEU A 287 -8.47 29.41 -7.37
CA LEU A 287 -8.82 30.77 -7.79
C LEU A 287 -9.56 30.80 -9.12
N THR A 288 -9.19 29.92 -10.06
CA THR A 288 -9.74 29.94 -11.43
C THR A 288 -11.01 29.10 -11.59
N GLN A 289 -11.13 27.99 -10.86
CA GLN A 289 -12.25 27.04 -11.01
C GLN A 289 -13.28 27.14 -9.88
N GLN A 290 -12.89 27.63 -8.70
CA GLN A 290 -13.75 27.78 -7.52
C GLN A 290 -13.72 29.21 -6.99
N ARG A 291 -13.84 30.17 -7.92
CA ARG A 291 -13.79 31.61 -7.65
C ARG A 291 -14.71 32.07 -6.53
N ASP A 292 -15.90 31.48 -6.46
CA ASP A 292 -16.96 31.81 -5.50
C ASP A 292 -16.55 31.54 -4.04
N LEU A 293 -15.48 30.78 -3.79
CA LEU A 293 -14.91 30.59 -2.45
C LEU A 293 -14.20 31.85 -1.92
N PHE A 294 -13.90 32.81 -2.79
CA PHE A 294 -13.13 34.01 -2.45
C PHE A 294 -14.01 35.26 -2.51
N SER A 295 -14.03 36.01 -1.41
CA SER A 295 -14.62 37.36 -1.38
C SER A 295 -13.69 38.40 -2.02
N ALA A 296 -14.26 39.52 -2.48
CA ALA A 296 -13.50 40.64 -3.03
C ALA A 296 -12.44 41.19 -2.06
N ALA A 297 -12.72 41.16 -0.75
CA ALA A 297 -11.78 41.60 0.29
C ALA A 297 -10.57 40.64 0.38
N GLN A 298 -10.82 39.33 0.42
CA GLN A 298 -9.77 38.31 0.45
C GLN A 298 -8.85 38.37 -0.78
N LEU A 299 -9.41 38.69 -1.95
CA LEU A 299 -8.63 38.81 -3.18
C LEU A 299 -7.77 40.06 -3.21
N THR A 300 -8.26 41.15 -2.63
CA THR A 300 -7.49 42.38 -2.45
C THR A 300 -6.34 42.14 -1.47
N GLU A 301 -6.60 41.45 -0.36
CA GLU A 301 -5.59 41.07 0.63
C GLU A 301 -4.51 40.18 0.00
N LEU A 302 -4.92 39.14 -0.73
CA LEU A 302 -4.01 38.22 -1.40
C LEU A 302 -3.15 38.93 -2.47
N ALA A 303 -3.73 39.87 -3.23
CA ALA A 303 -2.97 40.68 -4.19
C ALA A 303 -1.90 41.53 -3.50
N GLN A 304 -2.23 42.15 -2.36
CA GLN A 304 -1.29 42.94 -1.56
C GLN A 304 -0.20 42.07 -0.93
N LEU A 305 -0.55 40.86 -0.49
CA LEU A 305 0.36 39.90 0.10
C LEU A 305 1.45 39.46 -0.90
N ILE A 306 1.07 39.15 -2.13
CA ILE A 306 2.02 38.63 -3.13
C ILE A 306 2.85 39.72 -3.82
N GLU A 307 2.39 40.98 -3.83
CA GLU A 307 3.05 42.09 -4.54
C GLU A 307 4.55 42.26 -4.18
N PRO A 308 4.95 42.29 -2.89
CA PRO A 308 6.36 42.50 -2.51
C PRO A 308 7.23 41.24 -2.60
N LEU A 309 6.65 40.06 -2.87
CA LEU A 309 7.38 38.79 -2.82
C LEU A 309 8.28 38.57 -4.04
N SER A 310 9.32 37.76 -3.89
CA SER A 310 10.12 37.26 -5.00
C SER A 310 9.34 36.22 -5.83
N ASP A 311 9.86 35.89 -7.01
CA ASP A 311 9.25 34.86 -7.89
C ASP A 311 9.69 33.43 -7.50
N GLU A 312 10.36 33.25 -6.36
CA GLU A 312 10.77 31.94 -5.87
C GLU A 312 9.55 31.15 -5.37
N SER A 313 9.40 29.92 -5.84
CA SER A 313 8.23 29.08 -5.54
C SER A 313 8.08 28.78 -4.05
N ASP A 314 9.19 28.58 -3.32
CA ASP A 314 9.15 28.36 -1.87
C ASP A 314 8.58 29.58 -1.12
N VAL A 315 8.99 30.79 -1.51
CA VAL A 315 8.54 32.05 -0.89
C VAL A 315 7.05 32.28 -1.16
N LEU A 316 6.61 32.08 -2.40
CA LEU A 316 5.20 32.24 -2.77
C LEU A 316 4.32 31.17 -2.09
N SER A 317 4.78 29.92 -2.07
CA SER A 317 4.11 28.80 -1.41
C SER A 317 3.91 29.06 0.09
N GLU A 318 4.96 29.48 0.80
CA GLU A 318 4.89 29.75 2.24
C GLU A 318 3.91 30.89 2.55
N ALA A 319 3.96 31.97 1.79
CA ALA A 319 3.04 33.10 1.95
C ALA A 319 1.58 32.70 1.72
N ILE A 320 1.30 31.93 0.66
CA ILE A 320 -0.05 31.43 0.36
C ILE A 320 -0.56 30.50 1.46
N SER A 321 0.26 29.57 1.93
CA SER A 321 -0.10 28.64 2.99
C SER A 321 -0.44 29.38 4.28
N SER A 322 0.42 30.31 4.71
CA SER A 322 0.21 31.09 5.93
C SER A 322 -1.04 31.97 5.83
N TRP A 323 -1.34 32.50 4.65
CA TRP A 323 -2.59 33.23 4.42
C TRP A 323 -3.81 32.32 4.47
N ALA A 324 -3.76 31.15 3.83
CA ALA A 324 -4.86 30.19 3.75
C ALA A 324 -5.24 29.60 5.11
N GLU A 325 -4.31 29.52 6.07
CA GLU A 325 -4.59 29.11 7.46
C GLU A 325 -5.68 29.97 8.13
N ASN A 326 -5.85 31.22 7.71
CA ASN A 326 -6.89 32.11 8.24
C ASN A 326 -8.29 31.82 7.67
N TYR A 327 -8.38 30.94 6.65
CA TYR A 327 -9.59 30.71 5.88
C TYR A 327 -9.86 29.21 5.67
N SER A 328 -10.46 28.58 6.69
CA SER A 328 -10.69 27.12 6.74
C SER A 328 -11.39 26.55 5.50
N VAL A 329 -12.36 27.26 4.92
CA VAL A 329 -13.08 26.80 3.71
C VAL A 329 -12.15 26.71 2.49
N ILE A 330 -11.25 27.69 2.33
CA ILE A 330 -10.26 27.73 1.25
C ILE A 330 -9.21 26.64 1.48
N GLN A 331 -8.74 26.50 2.72
CA GLN A 331 -7.77 25.48 3.11
C GLN A 331 -8.30 24.05 2.87
N GLU A 332 -9.57 23.78 3.24
CA GLU A 332 -10.20 22.48 3.02
C GLU A 332 -10.37 22.19 1.53
N ALA A 333 -10.81 23.18 0.74
CA ALA A 333 -10.98 23.03 -0.69
C ALA A 333 -9.63 22.79 -1.41
N GLN A 334 -8.57 23.47 -0.99
CA GLN A 334 -7.22 23.24 -1.49
C GLN A 334 -6.69 21.86 -1.11
N SER A 335 -6.92 21.41 0.14
CA SER A 335 -6.48 20.08 0.61
C SER A 335 -7.07 18.96 -0.25
N LYS A 336 -8.35 19.07 -0.66
CA LYS A 336 -9.00 18.10 -1.57
C LYS A 336 -8.34 18.03 -2.96
N LEU A 337 -7.79 19.15 -3.45
CA LEU A 337 -7.05 19.19 -4.71
C LEU A 337 -5.67 18.52 -4.59
N LEU A 338 -5.07 18.56 -3.40
CA LEU A 338 -3.78 17.96 -3.08
C LEU A 338 -3.86 16.47 -2.66
N GLU A 339 -5.06 15.92 -2.48
CA GLU A 339 -5.23 14.49 -2.23
C GLU A 339 -4.56 13.65 -3.33
N PRO A 340 -3.63 12.74 -2.97
CA PRO A 340 -2.85 11.97 -3.93
C PRO A 340 -3.74 10.99 -4.69
N LEU A 341 -3.43 10.79 -5.97
CA LEU A 341 -4.05 9.73 -6.76
C LEU A 341 -3.47 8.36 -6.35
N PRO A 342 -4.24 7.27 -6.56
CA PRO A 342 -3.70 5.92 -6.46
C PRO A 342 -2.45 5.75 -7.34
N PRO A 343 -1.42 5.01 -6.88
CA PRO A 343 -0.19 4.81 -7.64
C PRO A 343 -0.48 4.11 -8.97
N ALA A 344 0.25 4.50 -10.01
CA ALA A 344 0.18 3.84 -11.31
C ALA A 344 0.62 2.37 -11.21
N LYS A 345 -0.03 1.47 -11.94
CA LYS A 345 0.42 0.07 -12.02
C LYS A 345 1.70 0.00 -12.84
N ALA A 346 2.72 -0.68 -12.34
CA ALA A 346 3.94 -0.97 -13.10
C ALA A 346 3.57 -1.75 -14.37
N SER A 347 3.67 -1.11 -15.54
CA SER A 347 3.41 -1.75 -16.83
C SER A 347 4.75 -2.11 -17.49
N GLU A 348 4.95 -3.39 -17.84
CA GLU A 348 6.14 -3.93 -18.53
C GLU A 348 6.27 -3.50 -20.01
N THR A 349 5.57 -2.47 -20.46
CA THR A 349 5.62 -2.01 -21.86
C THR A 349 6.49 -0.76 -21.98
N THR A 350 7.68 -0.99 -22.53
CA THR A 350 8.62 -0.03 -23.16
C THR A 350 8.17 1.43 -23.13
N ALA A 351 8.87 2.22 -22.31
CA ALA A 351 8.82 3.66 -22.30
C ALA A 351 9.06 4.21 -23.71
N VAL A 352 8.01 4.73 -24.34
CA VAL A 352 8.16 5.83 -25.30
C VAL A 352 8.15 7.09 -24.44
N SER A 353 9.33 7.65 -24.19
CA SER A 353 9.46 8.97 -23.57
C SER A 353 8.72 9.98 -24.44
N PRO A 354 7.70 10.69 -23.92
CA PRO A 354 7.24 11.91 -24.57
C PRO A 354 8.39 12.90 -24.44
N GLY A 355 8.95 13.30 -25.58
CA GLY A 355 10.02 14.29 -25.61
C GLY A 355 9.62 15.60 -24.94
N SER A 356 10.54 16.15 -24.15
CA SER A 356 10.71 17.57 -23.87
C SER A 356 9.44 18.35 -23.51
N SER A 357 9.06 18.34 -22.22
CA SER A 357 8.18 19.37 -21.65
C SER A 357 8.51 19.74 -20.19
N GLU A 358 9.58 19.21 -19.61
CA GLU A 358 9.98 19.54 -18.22
C GLU A 358 10.39 21.02 -18.05
N SER A 359 10.78 21.72 -19.12
CA SER A 359 11.20 23.13 -19.05
C SER A 359 10.08 24.16 -19.24
N GLN A 360 8.82 23.76 -19.48
CA GLN A 360 7.72 24.72 -19.74
C GLN A 360 6.72 24.87 -18.57
N ILE A 361 6.73 23.95 -17.60
CA ILE A 361 5.79 23.98 -16.47
C ILE A 361 6.30 24.91 -15.35
N GLY A 362 7.60 24.87 -15.04
CA GLY A 362 8.22 25.76 -14.04
C GLY A 362 8.09 27.25 -14.38
N ASP A 363 8.13 27.61 -15.67
CA ASP A 363 7.93 29.01 -16.13
C ASP A 363 6.49 29.52 -15.96
N ARG A 364 5.51 28.65 -15.63
CA ARG A 364 4.09 29.01 -15.48
C ARG A 364 3.63 29.22 -14.03
N LEU A 365 4.38 28.77 -13.02
CA LEU A 365 4.00 28.83 -11.60
C LEU A 365 4.76 29.93 -10.87
N ASN A 366 4.57 31.17 -11.31
CA ASN A 366 5.26 32.35 -10.77
C ASN A 366 4.27 33.38 -10.21
N LYS A 367 4.80 34.45 -9.61
CA LYS A 367 4.00 35.55 -9.04
C LYS A 367 3.03 36.15 -10.05
N GLN A 368 3.42 36.29 -11.32
CA GLN A 368 2.54 36.86 -12.34
C GLN A 368 1.34 35.95 -12.65
N ALA A 369 1.52 34.63 -12.63
CA ALA A 369 0.42 33.67 -12.80
C ALA A 369 -0.60 33.77 -11.66
N LEU A 370 -0.12 33.91 -10.41
CA LEU A 370 -0.98 34.17 -9.24
C LEU A 370 -1.74 35.49 -9.39
N LYS A 371 -1.05 36.58 -9.76
CA LYS A 371 -1.71 37.88 -10.00
C LYS A 371 -2.80 37.77 -11.06
N ASN A 372 -2.53 37.07 -12.16
CA ASN A 372 -3.52 36.86 -13.21
C ASN A 372 -4.72 36.05 -12.70
N ALA A 373 -4.47 35.00 -11.90
CA ALA A 373 -5.53 34.18 -11.31
C ALA A 373 -6.42 34.96 -10.32
N ILE A 374 -5.85 35.90 -9.58
CA ILE A 374 -6.57 36.77 -8.64
C ILE A 374 -7.45 37.80 -9.37
N LEU A 375 -7.04 38.23 -10.57
CA LEU A 375 -7.70 39.28 -11.35
C LEU A 375 -8.79 38.76 -12.33
N LEU A 376 -8.91 37.45 -12.50
CA LEU A 376 -10.04 36.81 -13.18
C LEU A 376 -11.36 37.10 -12.46
#